data_AF-A0A9D8QTJ2-F1
#
_entry.id   AF-A0A9D8QTJ2-F1
#
_cell.length_a   1.000
_cell.length_b   1.000
_cell.length_c   1.000
_cell.angle_alpha   90.00
_cell.angle_beta   90.00
_cell.angle_gamma   90.00
#
_symmetry.space_group_name_H-M   'P 1'
#
loop_
_entity.id
_entity.type
_entity.pdbx_description
1 polymer ?
#
loop_
_entity_poly.entity_id
_entity_poly.type
_entity_poly.pdbx_seq_one_letter_code
_entity_poly.pdbx_strand_id
1 'polypeptide(L)' 'KSKWADMLGEDVQIPSIPSKKNVYTELGVYEGGGYQSKGVYRPVQECRMKVNKAPVFCPVCERAIRRMIDYQTK' A
#
# COMPACT_ATOMS: atom_id res chain seq x y z
N LYS A 1 11.06 -5.43 -11.54
CA LYS A 1 9.67 -5.29 -11.05
C LYS A 1 9.45 -3.84 -10.59
N SER A 2 8.30 -3.22 -10.85
CA SER A 2 8.02 -1.82 -10.48
C SER A 2 7.18 -1.71 -9.20
N LYS A 3 7.21 -0.54 -8.56
CA LYS A 3 6.40 -0.16 -7.38
C LYS A 3 6.67 -1.04 -6.14
N TRP A 4 5.73 -1.88 -5.71
CA TRP A 4 5.84 -2.73 -4.49
C TRP A 4 5.70 -4.22 -4.77
N ALA A 5 5.82 -4.65 -6.03
CA ALA A 5 5.75 -6.05 -6.40
C ALA A 5 6.86 -6.92 -5.77
N ASP A 6 7.92 -6.30 -5.25
CA ASP A 6 8.97 -6.95 -4.46
C ASP A 6 8.60 -7.18 -2.99
N MET A 7 7.50 -6.58 -2.51
CA MET A 7 6.98 -6.76 -1.14
C MET A 7 5.78 -7.70 -1.06
N LEU A 8 5.29 -8.21 -2.20
CA LEU A 8 4.17 -9.15 -2.26
C LEU A 8 4.68 -10.58 -2.06
N GLY A 9 3.87 -11.41 -1.40
CA GLY A 9 4.08 -12.86 -1.38
C GLY A 9 3.86 -13.48 -2.77
N GLU A 10 4.34 -14.71 -2.96
CA GLU A 10 4.25 -15.40 -4.26
C GLU A 10 2.80 -15.68 -4.70
N ASP A 11 1.90 -15.95 -3.74
CA ASP A 11 0.51 -16.36 -3.99
C ASP A 11 -0.52 -15.22 -3.86
N VAL A 12 -0.10 -13.97 -4.00
CA VAL A 12 -1.04 -12.83 -3.89
C VAL A 12 -1.96 -12.78 -5.12
N GLN A 13 -3.26 -12.93 -4.89
CA GLN A 13 -4.28 -12.70 -5.92
C GLN A 13 -4.30 -11.22 -6.35
N ILE A 14 -4.37 -10.97 -7.66
CA ILE A 14 -4.44 -9.63 -8.25
C ILE A 14 -5.70 -9.52 -9.13
N PRO A 15 -6.65 -8.63 -8.83
CA PRO A 15 -6.73 -7.77 -7.64
C PRO A 15 -6.93 -8.59 -6.35
N SER A 16 -6.41 -8.09 -5.23
CA SER A 16 -6.56 -8.75 -3.93
C SER A 16 -7.95 -8.53 -3.36
N ILE A 17 -8.50 -9.57 -2.71
CA ILE A 17 -9.82 -9.52 -2.09
C ILE A 17 -9.70 -8.81 -0.72
N PRO A 18 -10.43 -7.69 -0.49
CA PRO A 18 -10.42 -7.02 0.81
C PRO A 18 -10.91 -7.92 1.95
N SER A 19 -10.20 -7.91 3.07
CA SER A 19 -10.53 -8.61 4.30
C SER A 19 -10.66 -7.59 5.45
N LYS A 20 -11.60 -7.71 6.39
CA LYS A 20 -11.63 -6.80 7.56
C LYS A 20 -10.48 -7.03 8.56
N LYS A 21 -9.53 -7.91 8.24
CA LYS A 21 -8.36 -8.23 9.06
C LYS A 21 -7.16 -7.45 8.55
N ASN A 22 -6.25 -7.10 9.45
CA ASN A 22 -4.94 -6.52 9.12
C ASN A 22 -5.00 -5.37 8.09
N VAL A 23 -6.05 -4.54 8.13
CA VAL A 23 -6.40 -3.60 7.06
C VAL A 23 -5.29 -2.57 6.74
N TYR A 24 -4.39 -2.31 7.69
CA TYR A 24 -3.28 -1.37 7.57
C TYR A 24 -1.96 -2.01 7.13
N THR A 25 -1.81 -3.33 7.29
CA THR A 25 -0.52 -4.04 7.18
C THR A 25 -0.52 -5.17 6.16
N GLU A 26 -1.67 -5.77 5.85
CA GLU A 26 -1.80 -6.82 4.84
C GLU A 26 -1.53 -6.26 3.45
N LEU A 27 -0.44 -6.71 2.84
CA LEU A 27 0.01 -6.27 1.53
C LEU A 27 -0.73 -7.00 0.43
N GLY A 28 -1.22 -6.23 -0.53
CA GLY A 28 -1.91 -6.74 -1.71
C GLY A 28 -1.93 -5.72 -2.84
N VAL A 29 -2.86 -5.96 -3.76
CA VAL A 29 -3.16 -5.11 -4.91
C VAL A 29 -4.65 -4.81 -4.89
N TYR A 30 -5.06 -3.88 -4.02
CA TYR A 30 -6.47 -3.56 -3.82
C TYR A 30 -6.91 -2.47 -4.81
N GLU A 31 -7.96 -2.73 -5.58
CA GLU A 31 -8.49 -1.77 -6.55
C GLU A 31 -9.17 -0.57 -5.85
N GLY A 32 -8.97 0.62 -6.40
CA GLY A 32 -9.42 1.90 -5.90
C GLY A 32 -8.30 2.72 -5.25
N GLY A 33 -8.12 3.96 -5.71
CA GLY A 33 -7.08 4.87 -5.23
C GLY A 33 -6.90 6.04 -6.19
N GLY A 34 -6.13 7.06 -5.78
CA GLY A 34 -5.86 8.20 -6.67
C GLY A 34 -7.12 8.87 -7.23
N TYR A 35 -8.17 8.98 -6.41
CA TYR A 35 -9.48 9.52 -6.77
C TYR A 35 -10.28 8.72 -7.81
N GLN A 36 -9.85 7.50 -8.15
CA GLN A 36 -10.54 6.59 -9.06
C GLN A 36 -10.99 5.31 -8.34
N SER A 37 -12.19 4.83 -8.66
CA SER A 37 -12.75 3.59 -8.10
C SER A 37 -12.25 2.33 -8.80
N LYS A 38 -11.83 2.43 -10.07
CA LYS A 38 -11.34 1.31 -10.89
C LYS A 38 -10.05 1.69 -11.62
N GLY A 39 -9.25 0.69 -11.99
CA GLY A 39 -8.03 0.86 -12.78
C GLY A 39 -6.81 1.44 -12.04
N VAL A 40 -6.99 1.91 -10.80
CA VAL A 40 -5.91 2.36 -9.91
C VAL A 40 -5.87 1.45 -8.69
N TYR A 41 -4.67 1.11 -8.22
CA TYR A 41 -4.47 0.15 -7.14
C TYR A 41 -3.68 0.73 -5.98
N ARG A 42 -4.00 0.28 -4.77
CA ARG A 42 -3.33 0.63 -3.53
C ARG A 42 -2.75 -0.62 -2.84
N PRO A 43 -1.69 -0.46 -2.03
CA PRO A 43 -0.95 -1.60 -1.48
C PRO A 43 -1.61 -2.27 -0.27
N VAL A 44 -2.52 -1.57 0.42
CA VAL A 44 -3.24 -2.07 1.60
C VAL A 44 -4.68 -1.57 1.57
N GLN A 45 -5.55 -2.14 2.40
CA GLN A 45 -6.97 -1.79 2.40
C GLN A 45 -7.22 -0.38 2.95
N GLU A 46 -6.55 -0.01 4.04
CA GLU A 46 -6.60 1.29 4.69
C GLU A 46 -5.18 1.83 4.98
N CYS A 47 -4.98 3.13 4.83
CA CYS A 47 -3.69 3.79 5.10
C CYS A 47 -3.96 5.24 5.52
N ARG A 48 -3.03 5.87 6.24
CA ARG A 48 -3.01 7.33 6.46
C ARG A 48 -3.22 8.13 5.16
N MET A 49 -2.68 7.66 4.04
CA MET A 49 -2.86 8.27 2.72
C MET A 49 -4.26 8.11 2.11
N LYS A 50 -5.16 7.36 2.76
CA LYS A 50 -6.55 7.12 2.33
C LYS A 50 -7.56 7.68 3.33
N VAL A 51 -7.35 7.46 4.63
CA VAL A 51 -8.26 7.88 5.71
C VAL A 51 -7.53 8.55 6.87
N ASN A 52 -8.10 9.65 7.36
CA ASN A 52 -7.50 10.43 8.46
C ASN A 52 -7.53 9.75 9.83
N LYS A 53 -8.32 8.69 9.98
CA LYS A 53 -8.40 7.91 11.23
C LYS A 53 -7.35 6.79 11.30
N ALA A 54 -6.67 6.46 10.19
CA ALA A 54 -5.65 5.42 10.20
C ALA A 54 -4.46 5.84 11.07
N PRO A 55 -4.06 5.05 12.09
CA PRO A 55 -3.01 5.46 13.02
C PRO A 55 -1.62 5.50 12.38
N VAL A 56 -1.42 4.80 11.26
CA VAL A 56 -0.10 4.56 10.65
C VAL A 56 -0.12 4.73 9.13
N PHE A 57 1.06 4.97 8.56
CA PHE A 57 1.31 4.74 7.15
C PHE A 57 1.37 3.23 6.89
N CYS A 58 1.02 2.80 5.67
CA CYS A 58 1.18 1.40 5.32
C CYS A 58 2.65 1.06 5.03
N PRO A 59 3.05 -0.23 5.03
CA PRO A 59 4.46 -0.61 4.85
C PRO A 59 5.08 -0.08 3.55
N VAL A 60 4.30 0.02 2.48
CA VAL A 60 4.77 0.59 1.19
C VAL A 60 5.00 2.10 1.29
N CYS A 61 4.13 2.83 1.97
CA CYS A 61 4.30 4.27 2.22
C CYS A 61 5.49 4.52 3.14
N GLU A 62 5.64 3.76 4.22
CA GLU A 62 6.81 3.86 5.11
C GLU A 62 8.12 3.63 4.36
N ARG A 63 8.18 2.60 3.50
CA ARG A 63 9.35 2.35 2.64
C ARG A 63 9.61 3.50 1.68
N ALA A 64 8.58 4.09 1.09
CA ALA A 64 8.72 5.22 0.19
C ALA A 64 9.24 6.47 0.92
N ILE A 65 8.69 6.77 2.10
CA ILE A 65 9.14 7.89 2.95
C ILE A 65 10.60 7.67 3.37
N ARG A 66 10.96 6.46 3.80
CA ARG A 66 12.34 6.12 4.17
C ARG A 66 13.31 6.34 3.01
N ARG A 67 12.96 5.88 1.80
CA ARG A 67 13.78 6.12 0.59
C ARG A 67 13.95 7.61 0.29
N MET A 68 12.92 8.42 0.51
CA MET A 68 13.03 9.87 0.33
C MET A 68 13.92 10.53 1.38
N ILE A 69 13.82 10.11 2.64
CA ILE A 69 14.72 10.61 3.71
C ILE A 69 16.16 10.21 3.41
N ASP A 70 16.40 8.93 3.07
CA ASP A 70 17.72 8.43 2.72
C ASP A 70 18.31 9.20 1.54
N TYR A 71 17.54 9.41 0.46
CA TYR A 71 17.97 10.19 -0.71
C TYR A 71 18.40 11.63 -0.38
N GLN A 72 17.83 12.24 0.66
CA GLN A 72 18.14 13.62 1.05
C GLN A 72 19.27 13.72 2.07
N THR A 73 19.63 12.62 2.73
CA THR A 73 20.53 12.63 3.91
C THR A 73 21.74 11.70 3.79
N LYS A 74 21.77 10.85 2.76
CA LYS A 74 22.87 9.92 2.45
C LYS A 74 23.29 10.09 1.00
#